data_AF-A0A930VY53-F1
#
_entry.id   AF-A0A930VY53-F1
#
_cell.length_a   1.000
_cell.length_b   1.000
_cell.length_c   1.000
_cell.angle_alpha   90.00
_cell.angle_beta   90.00
_cell.angle_gamma   90.00
#
_symmetry.space_group_name_H-M   'P 1'
#
loop_
_entity.id
_entity.type
_entity.pdbx_description
1 polymer ?
#
loop_
_entity_poly.entity_id
_entity_poly.type
_entity_poly.pdbx_seq_one_letter_code
_entity_poly.pdbx_strand_id
1 'polypeptide(L)'
;MQQGSMGIIDLLLSADNFNDLIAVVQYLEIIQNKNSDAINHLVDLSKELSETQSSLNAQMAEAEEQKKAAEDAMNAAIATREQLQAEQAAQAAAEAAAAEEALKQASTETTFTNASGNTTEVTTPSTPSAQNVDWSSDKTNFVSSWGARIDAYLAGSPLAGYGSTFAEAAWAYGVDPRLSPAISAVESTKGRYNFLPYNAWGWGSSSWGSWEEAIWDHTAGLAAGYGGRLSVSGAAKYNPANPNGWYSAVLSQMELI
;
A
#
# COMPACT_ATOMS: atom_id res chain seq x y z
N MET A 1 15.02 71.23 -40.18
CA MET A 1 16.47 71.14 -40.40
C MET A 1 16.72 69.86 -41.20
N GLN A 2 16.88 70.01 -42.51
CA GLN A 2 17.11 68.92 -43.45
C GLN A 2 18.57 68.47 -43.28
N GLN A 3 18.81 67.35 -42.59
CA GLN A 3 20.10 66.65 -42.71
C GLN A 3 20.12 66.05 -44.11
N GLY A 4 20.75 66.75 -45.04
CA GLY A 4 20.97 66.27 -46.40
C GLY A 4 21.83 65.01 -46.34
N SER A 5 21.27 63.89 -46.78
CA SER A 5 22.06 62.74 -47.20
C SER A 5 22.96 63.19 -48.35
N MET A 6 24.20 63.61 -48.06
CA MET A 6 25.27 63.68 -49.06
C MET A 6 25.35 62.27 -49.67
N GLY A 7 24.86 62.13 -50.89
CA GLY A 7 24.79 60.84 -51.56
C GLY A 7 26.18 60.25 -51.74
N ILE A 8 26.29 58.93 -51.85
CA ILE A 8 27.55 58.23 -52.16
C ILE A 8 28.25 58.85 -53.38
N ILE A 9 27.45 59.37 -54.32
CA ILE A 9 27.92 60.09 -55.51
C ILE A 9 28.66 61.38 -55.13
N ASP A 10 28.22 62.11 -54.11
CA ASP A 10 28.85 63.36 -53.64
C ASP A 10 30.14 63.10 -52.86
N LEU A 11 30.19 61.99 -52.09
CA LEU A 11 31.42 61.52 -51.42
C LEU A 11 32.48 61.01 -52.42
N LEU A 12 32.04 60.42 -53.54
CA LEU A 12 32.92 60.00 -54.63
C LEU A 12 33.43 61.20 -55.45
N LEU A 13 32.62 62.26 -55.59
CA LEU A 13 32.97 63.49 -56.31
C LEU A 13 33.81 64.47 -55.48
N SER A 14 33.86 64.33 -54.16
CA SER A 14 34.66 65.16 -53.25
C SER A 14 36.09 64.67 -53.01
N ALA A 15 36.52 63.59 -53.67
CA ALA A 15 37.88 63.07 -53.56
C ALA A 15 38.89 63.97 -54.30
N ASP A 16 39.89 64.51 -53.57
CA ASP A 16 40.84 65.49 -54.09
C ASP A 16 41.85 64.91 -55.10
N ASN A 17 42.12 63.60 -55.05
CA ASN A 17 43.02 62.90 -55.97
C ASN A 17 42.65 61.42 -56.14
N PHE A 18 43.28 60.75 -57.10
CA PHE A 18 43.02 59.36 -57.43
C PHE A 18 43.25 58.38 -56.27
N ASN A 19 44.20 58.66 -55.37
CA ASN A 19 44.46 57.79 -54.22
C ASN A 19 43.37 57.93 -53.16
N ASP A 20 42.86 59.15 -52.94
CA ASP A 20 41.72 59.40 -52.04
C ASP A 20 40.43 58.77 -52.58
N LEU A 21 40.24 58.79 -53.90
CA LEU A 21 39.14 58.07 -54.56
C LEU A 21 39.24 56.56 -54.33
N ILE A 22 40.43 55.96 -54.46
CA ILE A 22 40.65 54.53 -54.18
C ILE A 22 40.36 54.21 -52.70
N ALA A 23 40.80 55.06 -51.76
CA ALA A 23 40.57 54.85 -50.34
C ALA A 23 39.08 54.94 -49.97
N VAL A 24 38.34 55.90 -50.57
CA VAL A 24 36.89 56.01 -50.40
C VAL A 24 36.17 54.79 -50.98
N VAL A 25 36.58 54.30 -52.16
CA VAL A 25 36.01 53.08 -52.77
C VAL A 25 36.27 51.84 -51.90
N GLN A 26 37.50 51.65 -51.41
CA GLN A 26 37.85 50.54 -50.52
C GLN A 26 37.10 50.61 -49.17
N TYR A 27 36.95 51.82 -48.61
CA TYR A 27 36.19 52.02 -47.38
C TYR A 27 34.70 51.72 -47.56
N LEU A 28 34.11 52.16 -48.68
CA LEU A 28 32.73 51.84 -49.04
C LEU A 28 32.54 50.33 -49.24
N GLU A 29 33.49 49.64 -49.86
CA GLU A 29 33.48 48.18 -50.02
C GLU A 29 33.54 47.46 -48.67
N ILE A 30 34.42 47.89 -47.75
CA ILE A 30 34.53 47.33 -46.40
C ILE A 30 33.24 47.55 -45.60
N ILE A 31 32.67 48.75 -45.65
CA ILE A 31 31.40 49.06 -44.97
C ILE A 31 30.25 48.28 -45.59
N GLN A 32 30.19 48.18 -46.91
CA GLN A 32 29.17 47.39 -47.60
C GLN A 32 29.26 45.93 -47.17
N ASN A 33 30.46 45.34 -47.15
CA ASN A 33 30.67 43.97 -46.70
C ASN A 33 30.25 43.78 -45.23
N LYS A 34 30.69 44.67 -44.32
CA LYS A 34 30.28 44.61 -42.90
C LYS A 34 28.77 44.79 -42.71
N ASN A 35 28.13 45.67 -43.47
CA ASN A 35 26.68 45.86 -43.43
C ASN A 35 25.95 44.64 -43.97
N SER A 36 26.45 44.03 -45.06
CA SER A 36 25.93 42.77 -45.58
C SER A 36 26.06 41.63 -44.57
N ASP A 37 27.21 41.49 -43.90
CA ASP A 37 27.42 40.49 -42.84
C ASP A 37 26.47 40.70 -41.66
N ALA A 38 26.30 41.95 -41.21
CA ALA A 38 25.37 42.30 -40.13
C ALA A 38 23.91 42.03 -40.51
N ILE A 39 23.51 42.30 -41.76
CA ILE A 39 22.17 41.98 -42.26
C ILE A 39 21.95 40.47 -42.28
N ASN A 40 22.92 39.69 -42.78
CA ASN A 40 22.83 38.23 -42.80
C ASN A 40 22.72 37.65 -41.38
N HIS A 41 23.52 38.15 -40.43
CA HIS A 41 23.45 37.74 -39.03
C HIS A 41 22.10 38.10 -38.38
N LEU A 42 21.52 39.27 -38.69
CA LEU A 42 20.18 39.63 -38.21
C LEU A 42 19.09 38.73 -38.81
N VAL A 43 19.23 38.32 -40.07
CA VAL A 43 18.32 37.35 -40.71
C VAL A 43 18.42 36.00 -40.01
N ASP A 44 19.63 35.53 -39.69
CA ASP A 44 19.83 34.26 -38.97
C ASP A 44 19.24 34.32 -37.56
N LEU A 45 19.51 35.38 -36.79
CA LEU A 45 18.90 35.57 -35.47
C LEU A 45 17.37 35.68 -35.54
N SER A 46 16.82 36.34 -36.56
CA SER A 46 15.37 36.41 -36.77
C SER A 46 14.78 35.03 -37.05
N LYS A 47 15.51 34.17 -37.76
CA LYS A 47 15.10 32.80 -38.05
C LYS A 47 15.16 31.94 -36.79
N GLU A 48 16.26 31.97 -36.05
CA GLU A 48 16.43 31.25 -34.78
C GLU A 48 15.39 31.66 -33.73
N LEU A 49 15.09 32.96 -33.63
CA LEU A 49 14.05 33.47 -32.73
C LEU A 49 12.67 32.91 -33.12
N SER A 50 12.35 32.89 -34.42
CA SER A 50 11.09 32.35 -34.91
C SER A 50 10.96 30.85 -34.64
N GLU A 51 12.03 30.08 -34.87
CA GLU A 51 12.08 28.64 -34.59
C GLU A 51 11.96 28.37 -33.07
N THR A 52 12.70 29.12 -32.26
CA THR A 52 12.64 29.03 -30.79
C THR A 52 11.25 29.34 -30.26
N GLN A 53 10.62 30.40 -30.77
CA GLN A 53 9.27 30.78 -30.35
C GLN A 53 8.23 29.73 -30.77
N SER A 54 8.37 29.13 -31.95
CA SER A 54 7.53 28.01 -32.36
C SER A 54 7.71 26.78 -31.46
N SER A 55 8.95 26.42 -31.15
CA SER A 55 9.25 25.30 -30.25
C SER A 55 8.74 25.53 -28.84
N LEU A 56 8.93 26.73 -28.29
CA LEU A 56 8.44 27.10 -26.95
C LEU A 56 6.92 27.00 -26.88
N ASN A 57 6.20 27.49 -27.89
CA ASN A 57 4.75 27.40 -27.94
C ASN A 57 4.27 25.95 -27.99
N ALA A 58 4.95 25.08 -28.74
CA ALA A 58 4.65 23.65 -28.79
C ALA A 58 4.88 22.97 -27.43
N GLN A 59 6.02 23.26 -26.78
CA GLN A 59 6.35 22.72 -25.45
C GLN A 59 5.37 23.20 -24.37
N MET A 60 4.93 24.47 -24.42
CA MET A 60 3.92 24.97 -23.48
C MET A 60 2.58 24.26 -23.67
N ALA A 61 2.14 24.04 -24.91
CA ALA A 61 0.91 23.31 -25.20
C ALA A 61 0.98 21.85 -24.69
N GLU A 62 2.11 21.18 -24.91
CA GLU A 62 2.33 19.82 -24.41
C GLU A 62 2.37 19.78 -22.87
N ALA A 63 3.05 20.73 -22.22
CA ALA A 63 3.11 20.81 -20.77
C ALA A 63 1.74 21.06 -20.14
N GLU A 64 0.89 21.88 -20.76
CA GLU A 64 -0.49 22.11 -20.32
C GLU A 64 -1.35 20.84 -20.44
N GLU A 65 -1.20 20.08 -21.54
CA GLU A 65 -1.88 18.80 -21.74
C GLU A 65 -1.40 17.75 -20.71
N GLN A 66 -0.09 17.64 -20.50
CA GLN A 66 0.48 16.73 -19.50
C GLN A 66 0.03 17.09 -18.07
N LYS A 67 0.00 18.38 -17.73
CA LYS A 67 -0.51 18.86 -16.44
C LYS A 67 -1.96 18.43 -16.24
N LYS A 68 -2.81 18.66 -17.24
CA LYS A 68 -4.23 18.26 -17.18
C LYS A 68 -4.38 16.74 -17.03
N ALA A 69 -3.64 15.96 -17.81
CA ALA A 69 -3.65 14.50 -17.70
C ALA A 69 -3.20 14.01 -16.30
N ALA A 70 -2.20 14.67 -15.70
CA ALA A 70 -1.75 14.37 -14.34
C ALA A 70 -2.80 14.72 -13.28
N GLU A 71 -3.46 15.87 -13.41
CA GLU A 71 -4.57 16.28 -12.54
C GLU A 71 -5.75 15.29 -12.62
N ASP A 72 -6.14 14.89 -13.83
CA ASP A 72 -7.20 13.90 -14.06
C ASP A 72 -6.84 12.53 -13.45
N ALA A 73 -5.60 12.07 -13.63
CA ALA A 73 -5.10 10.82 -13.06
C ALA A 73 -5.07 10.85 -11.53
N MET A 74 -4.64 11.97 -10.94
CA MET A 74 -4.63 12.17 -9.48
C MET A 74 -6.06 12.15 -8.93
N ASN A 75 -7.00 12.83 -9.56
CA ASN A 75 -8.40 12.84 -9.15
C ASN A 75 -9.03 11.45 -9.23
N ALA A 76 -8.74 10.69 -10.29
CA ALA A 76 -9.19 9.30 -10.43
C ALA A 76 -8.60 8.40 -9.33
N ALA A 77 -7.32 8.58 -8.98
CA ALA A 77 -6.69 7.84 -7.90
C ALA A 77 -7.28 8.18 -6.52
N ILE A 78 -7.60 9.45 -6.26
CA ILE A 78 -8.27 9.90 -5.03
C ILE A 78 -9.67 9.27 -4.95
N ALA A 79 -10.48 9.37 -6.00
CA ALA A 79 -11.82 8.78 -6.04
C ALA A 79 -11.79 7.26 -5.81
N THR A 80 -10.84 6.56 -6.42
CA THR A 80 -10.64 5.12 -6.22
C THR A 80 -10.29 4.80 -4.77
N ARG A 81 -9.39 5.58 -4.17
CA ARG A 81 -9.02 5.43 -2.76
C ARG A 81 -10.19 5.68 -1.83
N GLU A 82 -10.96 6.75 -2.06
CA GLU A 82 -12.14 7.08 -1.26
C GLU A 82 -13.19 5.97 -1.34
N GLN A 83 -13.43 5.43 -2.53
CA GLN A 83 -14.35 4.30 -2.72
C GLN A 83 -13.86 3.06 -1.96
N LEU A 84 -12.59 2.71 -2.07
CA LEU A 84 -12.01 1.56 -1.35
C LEU A 84 -12.08 1.76 0.17
N GLN A 85 -11.81 2.96 0.67
CA GLN A 85 -11.92 3.30 2.08
C GLN A 85 -13.37 3.20 2.57
N ALA A 86 -14.33 3.69 1.78
CA ALA A 86 -15.75 3.57 2.11
C ALA A 86 -16.22 2.10 2.13
N GLU A 87 -15.76 1.29 1.18
CA GLU A 87 -16.07 -0.14 1.13
C GLU A 87 -15.47 -0.89 2.33
N GLN A 88 -14.20 -0.63 2.67
CA GLN A 88 -13.54 -1.20 3.85
C GLN A 88 -14.24 -0.78 5.15
N ALA A 89 -14.64 0.48 5.27
CA ALA A 89 -15.38 0.98 6.43
C ALA A 89 -16.76 0.33 6.54
N ALA A 90 -17.47 0.16 5.41
CA ALA A 90 -18.77 -0.51 5.38
C ALA A 90 -18.65 -2.00 5.75
N GLN A 91 -17.63 -2.70 5.24
CA GLN A 91 -17.35 -4.09 5.62
C GLN A 91 -17.00 -4.21 7.11
N ALA A 92 -16.15 -3.33 7.64
CA ALA A 92 -15.81 -3.31 9.05
C ALA A 92 -17.02 -3.01 9.96
N ALA A 93 -17.89 -2.08 9.55
CA ALA A 93 -19.12 -1.77 10.28
C ALA A 93 -20.11 -2.95 10.25
N ALA A 94 -20.28 -3.61 9.11
CA ALA A 94 -21.11 -4.80 8.98
C ALA A 94 -20.58 -5.95 9.86
N GLU A 95 -19.27 -6.19 9.85
CA GLU A 95 -18.63 -7.19 10.69
C GLU A 95 -18.77 -6.86 12.19
N ALA A 96 -18.60 -5.59 12.58
CA ALA A 96 -18.79 -5.16 13.96
C ALA A 96 -20.24 -5.37 14.44
N ALA A 97 -21.23 -5.04 13.60
CA ALA A 97 -22.64 -5.28 13.91
C ALA A 97 -22.96 -6.78 14.00
N ALA A 98 -22.40 -7.60 13.09
CA ALA A 98 -22.54 -9.05 13.14
C ALA A 98 -21.89 -9.65 14.40
N ALA A 99 -20.71 -9.16 14.79
CA ALA A 99 -20.01 -9.59 16.00
C ALA A 99 -20.80 -9.25 17.26
N GLU A 100 -21.39 -8.05 17.35
CA GLU A 100 -22.23 -7.66 18.48
C GLU A 100 -23.46 -8.58 18.60
N GLU A 101 -24.11 -8.89 17.48
CA GLU A 101 -25.25 -9.82 17.46
C GLU A 101 -24.83 -11.25 17.80
N ALA A 102 -23.70 -11.73 17.28
CA ALA A 102 -23.15 -13.04 17.60
C ALA A 102 -22.86 -13.17 19.11
N LEU A 103 -22.29 -12.12 19.74
CA LEU A 103 -22.05 -12.09 21.18
C LEU A 103 -23.36 -12.08 21.99
N LYS A 104 -24.39 -11.35 21.54
CA LYS A 104 -25.72 -11.37 22.17
C LYS A 104 -26.33 -12.77 22.12
N GLN A 105 -26.29 -13.43 20.97
CA GLN A 105 -26.83 -14.78 20.80
C GLN A 105 -26.05 -15.80 21.64
N ALA A 106 -24.72 -15.73 21.61
CA ALA A 106 -23.84 -16.59 22.41
C ALA A 106 -24.12 -16.48 23.92
N SER A 107 -24.47 -15.29 24.42
CA SER A 107 -24.75 -15.07 25.85
C SER A 107 -25.95 -15.86 26.41
N THR A 108 -26.79 -16.43 25.53
CA THR A 108 -27.93 -17.27 25.94
C THR A 108 -27.57 -18.75 26.08
N GLU A 109 -26.36 -19.14 25.68
CA GLU A 109 -25.87 -20.50 25.68
C GLU A 109 -24.84 -20.72 26.79
N THR A 110 -24.68 -21.96 27.23
CA THR A 110 -23.68 -22.31 28.27
C THR A 110 -22.53 -23.12 27.70
N THR A 111 -22.80 -24.04 26.77
CA THR A 111 -21.79 -24.94 26.20
C THR A 111 -22.12 -25.30 24.76
N PHE A 112 -21.09 -25.66 23.98
CA PHE A 112 -21.22 -26.19 22.63
C PHE A 112 -20.25 -27.35 22.38
N THR A 113 -20.48 -28.11 21.31
CA THR A 113 -19.52 -29.13 20.83
C THR A 113 -18.60 -28.49 19.80
N ASN A 114 -17.29 -28.51 20.05
CA ASN A 114 -16.30 -27.93 19.15
C ASN A 114 -15.93 -28.90 18.00
N ALA A 115 -15.09 -28.45 17.06
CA ALA A 115 -14.72 -29.24 15.90
C ALA A 115 -13.87 -30.48 16.25
N SER A 116 -13.19 -30.45 17.40
CA SER A 116 -12.52 -31.64 17.97
C SER A 116 -13.48 -32.63 18.66
N GLY A 117 -14.77 -32.32 18.73
CA GLY A 117 -15.79 -33.16 19.37
C GLY A 117 -15.87 -33.01 20.90
N ASN A 118 -15.16 -32.04 21.48
CA ASN A 118 -15.17 -31.78 22.92
C ASN A 118 -16.29 -30.80 23.30
N THR A 119 -16.83 -30.94 24.52
CA THR A 119 -17.72 -29.93 25.10
C THR A 119 -16.90 -28.74 25.58
N THR A 120 -17.25 -27.55 25.10
CA THR A 120 -16.58 -26.28 25.42
C THR A 120 -17.58 -25.31 26.01
N GLU A 121 -17.17 -24.53 27.01
CA GLU A 121 -17.99 -23.46 27.58
C GLU A 121 -18.07 -22.26 26.63
N VAL A 122 -19.26 -21.66 26.53
CA VAL A 122 -19.43 -20.39 25.86
C VAL A 122 -19.00 -19.29 26.84
N THR A 123 -17.97 -18.53 26.49
CA THR A 123 -17.53 -17.36 27.26
C THR A 123 -17.67 -16.12 26.41
N THR A 124 -18.12 -15.01 27.02
CA THR A 124 -18.19 -13.68 26.38
C THR A 124 -17.22 -12.73 27.09
N PRO A 125 -16.37 -11.99 26.35
CA PRO A 125 -15.46 -11.03 26.98
C PRO A 125 -16.25 -9.80 27.46
N SER A 126 -15.90 -9.31 28.65
CA SER A 126 -16.57 -8.14 29.28
C SER A 126 -16.32 -6.84 28.53
N THR A 127 -15.23 -6.76 27.78
CA THR A 127 -14.90 -5.65 26.90
C THR A 127 -14.14 -6.21 25.70
N PRO A 128 -14.82 -6.46 24.57
CA PRO A 128 -14.16 -6.88 23.34
C PRO A 128 -13.19 -5.77 22.92
N SER A 129 -11.89 -6.06 22.94
CA SER A 129 -10.85 -5.18 22.44
C SER A 129 -10.12 -5.89 21.30
N ALA A 130 -10.67 -5.76 20.10
CA ALA A 130 -9.95 -6.07 18.88
C ALA A 130 -8.86 -5.01 18.66
N GLN A 131 -7.87 -4.94 19.55
CA GLN A 131 -6.66 -4.15 19.33
C GLN A 131 -6.08 -4.64 18.01
N ASN A 132 -5.94 -3.72 17.07
CA ASN A 132 -5.43 -4.05 15.76
C ASN A 132 -3.97 -4.46 15.88
N VAL A 133 -3.58 -5.51 15.17
CA VAL A 133 -2.20 -5.99 15.20
C VAL A 133 -1.32 -4.94 14.53
N ASP A 134 -0.28 -4.46 15.23
CA ASP A 134 0.66 -3.52 14.65
C ASP A 134 1.67 -4.24 13.76
N TRP A 135 1.44 -4.14 12.45
CA TRP A 135 2.29 -4.68 11.40
C TRP A 135 3.42 -3.74 10.97
N SER A 136 3.57 -2.56 11.60
CA SER A 136 4.61 -1.59 11.25
C SER A 136 5.99 -1.92 11.84
N SER A 137 6.04 -2.82 12.82
CA SER A 137 7.30 -3.34 13.39
C SER A 137 8.02 -4.29 12.44
N ASP A 138 9.35 -4.40 12.56
CA ASP A 138 10.08 -5.42 11.83
C ASP A 138 9.77 -6.82 12.36
N LYS A 139 10.01 -7.84 11.52
CA LYS A 139 9.75 -9.25 11.84
C LYS A 139 10.35 -9.68 13.19
N THR A 140 11.56 -9.25 13.51
CA THR A 140 12.25 -9.71 14.74
C THR A 140 11.54 -9.20 15.97
N ASN A 141 11.19 -7.91 15.98
CA ASN A 141 10.44 -7.30 17.08
C ASN A 141 9.01 -7.85 17.17
N PHE A 142 8.35 -8.06 16.04
CA PHE A 142 7.04 -8.70 16.00
C PHE A 142 7.07 -10.08 16.64
N VAL A 143 7.97 -10.96 16.18
CA VAL A 143 8.10 -12.33 16.67
C VAL A 143 8.50 -12.36 18.14
N SER A 144 9.42 -11.49 18.57
CA SER A 144 9.82 -11.43 19.99
C SER A 144 8.67 -10.99 20.90
N SER A 145 7.90 -9.98 20.49
CA SER A 145 6.78 -9.44 21.28
C SER A 145 5.62 -10.44 21.36
N TRP A 146 5.13 -10.88 20.20
CA TRP A 146 4.00 -11.81 20.14
C TRP A 146 4.38 -13.21 20.61
N GLY A 147 5.59 -13.67 20.29
CA GLY A 147 6.07 -14.97 20.74
C GLY A 147 6.07 -15.08 22.25
N ALA A 148 6.56 -14.07 22.97
CA ALA A 148 6.55 -14.05 24.43
C ALA A 148 5.13 -14.03 25.03
N ARG A 149 4.20 -13.26 24.45
CA ARG A 149 2.79 -13.22 24.87
C ARG A 149 2.10 -14.56 24.68
N ILE A 150 2.28 -15.17 23.51
CA ILE A 150 1.71 -16.48 23.18
C ILE A 150 2.32 -17.55 24.06
N ASP A 151 3.63 -17.55 24.31
CA ASP A 151 4.26 -18.54 25.21
C ASP A 151 3.73 -18.44 26.65
N ALA A 152 3.58 -17.21 27.17
CA ALA A 152 2.99 -17.00 28.48
C ALA A 152 1.55 -17.53 28.53
N TYR A 153 0.77 -17.29 27.47
CA TYR A 153 -0.58 -17.83 27.34
C TYR A 153 -0.59 -19.37 27.24
N LEU A 154 0.35 -19.99 26.53
CA LEU A 154 0.41 -21.44 26.31
C LEU A 154 1.06 -22.22 27.47
N ALA A 155 1.60 -21.54 28.48
CA ALA A 155 2.31 -22.17 29.60
C ALA A 155 1.50 -23.30 30.26
N GLY A 156 2.18 -24.43 30.52
CA GLY A 156 1.58 -25.62 31.15
C GLY A 156 0.68 -26.47 30.23
N SER A 157 0.61 -26.15 28.95
CA SER A 157 -0.07 -26.95 27.92
C SER A 157 0.91 -27.77 27.05
N PRO A 158 0.43 -28.75 26.28
CA PRO A 158 1.25 -29.42 25.26
C PRO A 158 1.86 -28.50 24.20
N LEU A 159 1.29 -27.31 23.99
CA LEU A 159 1.81 -26.28 23.09
C LEU A 159 2.75 -25.27 23.78
N ALA A 160 3.10 -25.45 25.05
CA ALA A 160 4.04 -24.56 25.74
C ALA A 160 5.41 -24.55 25.04
N GLY A 161 5.99 -23.36 24.84
CA GLY A 161 7.29 -23.17 24.18
C GLY A 161 7.19 -22.96 22.66
N TYR A 162 6.00 -23.03 22.06
CA TYR A 162 5.78 -22.79 20.63
C TYR A 162 5.31 -21.36 20.31
N GLY A 163 5.35 -20.43 21.26
CA GLY A 163 4.90 -19.06 21.06
C GLY A 163 5.63 -18.36 19.90
N SER A 164 6.95 -18.53 19.80
CA SER A 164 7.72 -17.99 18.68
C SER A 164 7.29 -18.61 17.34
N THR A 165 7.06 -19.92 17.29
CA THR A 165 6.54 -20.62 16.08
C THR A 165 5.21 -20.03 15.62
N PHE A 166 4.26 -19.83 16.54
CA PHE A 166 2.98 -19.20 16.21
C PHE A 166 3.17 -17.78 15.66
N ALA A 167 4.03 -16.97 16.30
CA ALA A 167 4.29 -15.61 15.87
C ALA A 167 5.00 -15.56 14.50
N GLU A 168 5.92 -16.49 14.23
CA GLU A 168 6.60 -16.61 12.94
C GLU A 168 5.64 -17.00 11.81
N ALA A 169 4.78 -17.99 12.05
CA ALA A 169 3.76 -18.41 11.10
C ALA A 169 2.74 -17.28 10.86
N ALA A 170 2.31 -16.59 11.91
CA ALA A 170 1.41 -15.45 11.82
C ALA A 170 2.00 -14.32 10.99
N TRP A 171 3.29 -14.01 11.20
CA TRP A 171 4.01 -13.04 10.38
C TRP A 171 4.10 -13.46 8.91
N ALA A 172 4.45 -14.72 8.67
CA ALA A 172 4.65 -15.24 7.31
C ALA A 172 3.37 -15.21 6.47
N TYR A 173 2.21 -15.42 7.09
CA TYR A 173 0.93 -15.50 6.39
C TYR A 173 0.00 -14.30 6.59
N GLY A 174 0.41 -13.28 7.37
CA GLY A 174 -0.42 -12.10 7.64
C GLY A 174 -1.67 -12.42 8.46
N VAL A 175 -1.56 -13.35 9.41
CA VAL A 175 -2.65 -13.79 10.29
C VAL A 175 -2.53 -13.10 11.64
N ASP A 176 -3.64 -12.73 12.27
CA ASP A 176 -3.64 -12.24 13.65
C ASP A 176 -2.96 -13.29 14.56
N PRO A 177 -1.84 -12.94 15.23
CA PRO A 177 -1.03 -13.89 15.98
C PRO A 177 -1.78 -14.53 17.15
N ARG A 178 -2.90 -13.95 17.59
CA ARG A 178 -3.75 -14.51 18.65
C ARG A 178 -4.70 -15.59 18.16
N LEU A 179 -5.06 -15.58 16.87
CA LEU A 179 -6.16 -16.40 16.35
C LEU A 179 -5.88 -17.90 16.44
N SER A 180 -4.77 -18.34 15.87
CA SER A 180 -4.37 -19.75 15.86
C SER A 180 -4.19 -20.33 17.28
N PRO A 181 -3.47 -19.68 18.22
CA PRO A 181 -3.39 -20.19 19.59
C PRO A 181 -4.73 -20.14 20.34
N ALA A 182 -5.58 -19.13 20.12
CA ALA A 182 -6.91 -19.05 20.73
C ALA A 182 -7.83 -20.20 20.29
N ILE A 183 -7.85 -20.50 18.98
CA ILE A 183 -8.60 -21.66 18.45
C ILE A 183 -8.09 -22.95 19.09
N SER A 184 -6.77 -23.12 19.26
CA SER A 184 -6.22 -24.32 19.91
C SER A 184 -6.74 -24.52 21.34
N ALA A 185 -7.00 -23.42 22.06
CA ALA A 185 -7.55 -23.46 23.41
C ALA A 185 -9.02 -23.88 23.40
N VAL A 186 -9.81 -23.30 22.51
CA VAL A 186 -11.23 -23.63 22.32
C VAL A 186 -11.43 -25.07 21.89
N GLU A 187 -10.56 -25.56 21.00
CA GLU A 187 -10.75 -26.85 20.34
C GLU A 187 -10.22 -28.03 21.17
N SER A 188 -9.07 -27.86 21.84
CA SER A 188 -8.38 -28.98 22.49
C SER A 188 -7.77 -28.62 23.86
N THR A 189 -8.11 -27.47 24.44
CA THR A 189 -7.43 -26.97 25.64
C THR A 189 -5.92 -26.87 25.42
N LYS A 190 -5.53 -26.22 24.32
CA LYS A 190 -4.14 -25.93 23.93
C LYS A 190 -3.34 -27.21 23.66
N GLY A 191 -3.97 -28.17 22.99
CA GLY A 191 -3.33 -29.43 22.57
C GLY A 191 -3.50 -30.59 23.55
N ARG A 192 -4.28 -30.44 24.64
CA ARG A 192 -4.47 -31.47 25.67
C ARG A 192 -5.44 -32.57 25.25
N TYR A 193 -6.51 -32.20 24.56
CA TYR A 193 -7.61 -33.08 24.17
C TYR A 193 -7.80 -33.06 22.65
N ASN A 194 -6.78 -33.53 21.93
CA ASN A 194 -6.84 -33.62 20.48
C ASN A 194 -7.67 -34.82 20.04
N PHE A 195 -8.42 -34.66 18.94
CA PHE A 195 -9.11 -35.78 18.30
C PHE A 195 -8.18 -36.61 17.38
N LEU A 196 -7.09 -36.03 16.89
CA LEU A 196 -6.03 -36.69 16.11
C LEU A 196 -4.63 -36.21 16.54
N PRO A 197 -3.57 -37.00 16.31
CA PRO A 197 -2.20 -36.59 16.65
C PRO A 197 -1.84 -35.22 16.08
N TYR A 198 -1.33 -34.36 16.96
CA TYR A 198 -0.94 -32.97 16.70
C TYR A 198 -2.04 -32.06 16.13
N ASN A 199 -3.32 -32.45 16.23
CA ASN A 199 -4.44 -31.60 15.81
C ASN A 199 -5.11 -30.91 16.99
N ALA A 200 -4.54 -29.76 17.37
CA ALA A 200 -5.07 -28.94 18.45
C ALA A 200 -6.29 -28.10 18.07
N TRP A 201 -6.67 -28.04 16.79
CA TRP A 201 -7.62 -27.06 16.25
C TRP A 201 -8.91 -27.67 15.68
N GLY A 202 -9.14 -28.97 15.80
CA GLY A 202 -10.31 -29.58 15.16
C GLY A 202 -10.27 -29.51 13.63
N TRP A 203 -9.08 -29.40 13.03
CA TRP A 203 -8.95 -29.01 11.62
C TRP A 203 -9.21 -30.18 10.68
N GLY A 204 -10.46 -30.30 10.22
CA GLY A 204 -10.91 -31.31 9.26
C GLY A 204 -10.57 -32.72 9.74
N SER A 205 -9.98 -33.53 8.86
CA SER A 205 -9.47 -34.87 9.18
C SER A 205 -7.94 -34.91 9.31
N SER A 206 -7.32 -33.77 9.60
CA SER A 206 -5.86 -33.59 9.52
C SER A 206 -5.15 -34.22 10.73
N SER A 207 -3.94 -34.70 10.50
CA SER A 207 -3.02 -35.14 11.54
C SER A 207 -1.60 -34.89 11.05
N TRP A 208 -0.70 -34.53 11.95
CA TRP A 208 0.68 -34.13 11.62
C TRP A 208 1.71 -34.95 12.39
N GLY A 209 2.98 -34.81 12.04
CA GLY A 209 4.09 -35.46 12.73
C GLY A 209 4.62 -34.66 13.93
N SER A 210 4.34 -33.36 13.99
CA SER A 210 4.84 -32.45 15.03
C SER A 210 3.94 -31.23 15.23
N TRP A 211 4.10 -30.55 16.37
CA TRP A 211 3.42 -29.27 16.62
C TRP A 211 3.89 -28.17 15.67
N GLU A 212 5.19 -28.11 15.37
CA GLU A 212 5.76 -27.12 14.45
C GLU A 212 5.06 -27.20 13.08
N GLU A 213 5.03 -28.40 12.48
CA GLU A 213 4.35 -28.65 11.20
C GLU A 213 2.87 -28.24 11.24
N ALA A 214 2.16 -28.64 12.31
CA ALA A 214 0.75 -28.38 12.46
C ALA A 214 0.43 -26.88 12.63
N ILE A 215 1.27 -26.14 13.37
CA ILE A 215 1.11 -24.69 13.57
C ILE A 215 1.26 -23.95 12.23
N TRP A 216 2.29 -24.29 11.46
CA TRP A 216 2.53 -23.68 10.15
C TRP A 216 1.37 -23.97 9.19
N ASP A 217 0.94 -25.22 9.09
CA ASP A 217 -0.14 -25.63 8.18
C ASP A 217 -1.50 -25.04 8.57
N HIS A 218 -1.85 -25.05 9.85
CA HIS A 218 -3.08 -24.44 10.35
C HIS A 218 -3.10 -22.92 10.08
N THR A 219 -1.99 -22.24 10.33
CA THR A 219 -1.91 -20.78 10.10
C THR A 219 -2.00 -20.44 8.61
N ALA A 220 -1.39 -21.23 7.73
CA ALA A 220 -1.55 -21.10 6.29
C ALA A 220 -3.03 -21.28 5.86
N GLY A 221 -3.71 -22.28 6.45
CA GLY A 221 -5.12 -22.55 6.22
C GLY A 221 -6.04 -21.39 6.65
N LEU A 222 -5.74 -20.73 7.77
CA LEU A 222 -6.47 -19.54 8.22
C LEU A 222 -6.31 -18.36 7.26
N ALA A 223 -5.10 -18.13 6.75
CA ALA A 223 -4.86 -17.08 5.76
C ALA A 223 -5.64 -17.33 4.47
N ALA A 224 -5.55 -18.55 3.93
CA ALA A 224 -6.19 -18.92 2.66
C ALA A 224 -7.71 -19.01 2.75
N GLY A 225 -8.24 -19.52 3.86
CA GLY A 225 -9.64 -19.93 3.97
C GLY A 225 -10.54 -19.05 4.84
N TYR A 226 -9.95 -18.19 5.69
CA TYR A 226 -10.65 -17.46 6.75
C TYR A 226 -10.27 -15.97 6.82
N GLY A 227 -9.38 -15.50 5.94
CA GLY A 227 -8.98 -14.08 5.87
C GLY A 227 -8.01 -13.64 6.97
N GLY A 228 -7.44 -14.58 7.73
CA GLY A 228 -6.38 -14.33 8.70
C GLY A 228 -6.80 -13.56 9.96
N ARG A 229 -8.09 -13.37 10.21
CA ARG A 229 -8.63 -12.70 11.41
C ARG A 229 -9.92 -13.37 11.85
N LEU A 230 -10.29 -13.21 13.12
CA LEU A 230 -11.57 -13.70 13.60
C LEU A 230 -12.70 -12.92 12.90
N SER A 231 -13.70 -13.65 12.41
CA SER A 231 -14.91 -13.09 11.82
C SER A 231 -16.11 -14.01 12.07
N VAL A 232 -17.31 -13.46 12.05
CA VAL A 232 -18.56 -14.21 12.23
C VAL A 232 -18.75 -15.21 11.08
N SER A 233 -18.42 -14.80 9.85
CA SER A 233 -18.45 -15.69 8.68
C SER A 233 -17.41 -16.81 8.79
N GLY A 234 -16.23 -16.52 9.32
CA GLY A 234 -15.21 -17.53 9.62
C GLY A 234 -15.69 -18.53 10.66
N ALA A 235 -16.32 -18.06 11.74
CA ALA A 235 -16.91 -18.93 12.77
C ALA A 235 -18.03 -19.82 12.20
N ALA A 236 -18.91 -19.28 11.36
CA ALA A 236 -19.94 -20.05 10.64
C ALA A 236 -19.38 -21.17 9.77
N LYS A 237 -18.19 -20.96 9.19
CA LYS A 237 -17.49 -21.99 8.43
C LYS A 237 -16.76 -23.00 9.33
N TYR A 238 -16.17 -22.54 10.43
CA TYR A 238 -15.35 -23.36 11.32
C TYR A 238 -16.19 -24.29 12.19
N ASN A 239 -17.24 -23.76 12.83
CA ASN A 239 -18.18 -24.51 13.63
C ASN A 239 -19.62 -24.15 13.22
N PRO A 240 -20.15 -24.78 12.15
CA PRO A 240 -21.48 -24.47 11.64
C PRO A 240 -22.61 -24.88 12.61
N ALA A 241 -22.35 -25.79 13.54
CA ALA A 241 -23.35 -26.23 14.51
C ALA A 241 -23.61 -25.17 15.60
N ASN A 242 -22.57 -24.43 15.98
CA ASN A 242 -22.69 -23.33 16.93
C ASN A 242 -21.68 -22.21 16.65
N PRO A 243 -21.96 -21.37 15.64
CA PRO A 243 -20.99 -20.38 15.19
C PRO A 243 -20.85 -19.21 16.15
N ASN A 244 -21.92 -18.81 16.82
CA ASN A 244 -21.91 -17.68 17.76
C ASN A 244 -21.16 -18.04 19.04
N GLY A 245 -21.45 -19.21 19.63
CA GLY A 245 -20.74 -19.72 20.79
C GLY A 245 -19.26 -19.91 20.51
N TRP A 246 -18.91 -20.47 19.35
CA TRP A 246 -17.52 -20.62 18.93
C TRP A 246 -16.82 -19.27 18.73
N TYR A 247 -17.44 -18.33 18.01
CA TYR A 247 -16.92 -16.97 17.81
C TYR A 247 -16.60 -16.30 19.16
N SER A 248 -17.57 -16.35 20.08
CA SER A 248 -17.44 -15.75 21.40
C SER A 248 -16.33 -16.38 22.24
N ALA A 249 -16.23 -17.72 22.22
CA ALA A 249 -15.19 -18.45 22.94
C ALA A 249 -13.78 -18.13 22.38
N VAL A 250 -13.62 -18.10 21.04
CA VAL A 250 -12.33 -17.76 20.42
C VAL A 250 -11.97 -16.31 20.71
N LEU A 251 -12.91 -15.38 20.58
CA LEU A 251 -12.68 -13.97 20.92
C LEU A 251 -12.22 -13.82 22.38
N SER A 252 -12.89 -14.50 23.31
CA SER A 252 -12.49 -14.51 24.73
C SER A 252 -11.07 -15.00 24.93
N GLN A 253 -10.65 -16.05 24.22
CA GLN A 253 -9.29 -16.57 24.28
C GLN A 253 -8.26 -15.61 23.66
N MET A 254 -8.62 -14.89 22.60
CA MET A 254 -7.75 -13.88 21.99
C MET A 254 -7.46 -12.71 22.95
N GLU A 255 -8.43 -12.27 23.76
CA GLU A 255 -8.23 -11.20 24.75
C GLU A 255 -7.29 -11.60 25.92
N LEU A 256 -7.02 -12.89 26.10
CA LEU A 256 -6.10 -13.40 27.12
C LEU A 256 -4.63 -13.42 26.67
N ILE A 257 -4.35 -13.07 25.40
CA ILE A 257 -3.01 -13.07 24.78
C ILE A 257 -2.53 -11.63 24.62
#